data_AF-A0A1F2TSE0-F1
#
_entry.id   AF-A0A1F2TSE0-F1
#
_cell.length_a   1.000
_cell.length_b   1.000
_cell.length_c   1.000
_cell.angle_alpha   90.00
_cell.angle_beta   90.00
_cell.angle_gamma   90.00
#
_symmetry.space_group_name_H-M   'P 1'
#
loop_
_entity.id
_entity.type
_entity.pdbx_description
1 polymer ?
#
loop_
_entity_poly.entity_id
_entity_poly.type
_entity_poly.pdbx_seq_one_letter_code
_entity_poly.pdbx_strand_id
1 'polypeptide(L)' 'MTVDERTLRQVDRVSKPLGLKRSEIVRQALREWLDRRAIESFEDTWIAALKRRPEAPGRADDWLATQAWSGK' A
#
# COMPACT_ATOMS: atom_id res chain seq x y z
N MET A 1 -7.90 -17.89 -7.87
CA MET A 1 -8.32 -17.30 -6.58
C MET A 1 -9.77 -17.67 -6.34
N THR A 2 -10.15 -17.96 -5.10
CA THR A 2 -11.54 -18.22 -4.73
C THR A 2 -11.98 -17.10 -3.80
N VAL A 3 -13.09 -16.45 -4.13
CA VAL A 3 -13.72 -15.40 -3.32
C VAL A 3 -15.08 -15.93 -2.90
N ASP A 4 -15.43 -15.78 -1.63
CA ASP A 4 -16.71 -16.28 -1.13
C ASP A 4 -17.89 -15.54 -1.77
N GLU A 5 -19.02 -16.23 -1.84
CA GLU A 5 -20.20 -15.74 -2.52
C GLU A 5 -20.79 -14.48 -1.87
N ARG A 6 -20.63 -14.31 -0.55
CA ARG A 6 -21.09 -13.09 0.13
C ARG A 6 -20.27 -11.88 -0.33
N THR A 7 -18.95 -12.01 -0.40
CA THR A 7 -18.06 -10.96 -0.91
C THR A 7 -18.34 -10.65 -2.37
N LEU A 8 -18.54 -11.67 -3.23
CA LEU A 8 -18.89 -11.45 -4.63
C LEU A 8 -20.20 -10.66 -4.80
N ARG A 9 -21.23 -10.95 -3.98
CA ARG A 9 -22.48 -10.18 -3.98
C ARG A 9 -22.29 -8.73 -3.54
N GLN A 10 -21.36 -8.46 -2.63
CA GLN A 10 -21.04 -7.09 -2.23
C GLN A 10 -20.32 -6.35 -3.35
N VAL A 11 -19.36 -7.00 -4.02
CA VAL A 11 -18.67 -6.44 -5.19
C VAL A 11 -19.68 -6.12 -6.30
N ASP A 12 -20.62 -7.03 -6.57
CA ASP A 12 -21.69 -6.79 -7.56
C ASP A 12 -22.56 -5.58 -7.26
N ARG A 13 -22.92 -5.40 -5.99
CA ARG A 13 -23.75 -4.29 -5.56
C ARG A 13 -23.08 -2.95 -5.85
N VAL A 14 -21.76 -2.89 -5.75
CA VAL A 14 -20.97 -1.69 -6.00
C VAL A 14 -20.62 -1.54 -7.49
N SER A 15 -20.29 -2.64 -8.17
CA SER A 15 -19.78 -2.58 -9.54
C SER A 15 -20.88 -2.29 -10.56
N LYS A 16 -22.10 -2.84 -10.37
CA LYS A 16 -23.20 -2.70 -11.34
C LYS A 16 -23.65 -1.25 -11.55
N PRO A 17 -23.90 -0.44 -10.51
CA PRO A 17 -24.26 0.97 -10.69
C PRO A 17 -23.16 1.81 -11.36
N LEU A 18 -21.91 1.40 -11.19
CA LEU A 18 -20.74 2.09 -11.74
C LEU A 18 -20.36 1.62 -13.15
N GLY A 19 -21.05 0.61 -13.70
CA GLY A 19 -20.70 0.01 -14.99
C GLY A 19 -19.37 -0.76 -14.98
N LEU A 20 -18.84 -1.08 -13.80
CA LEU A 20 -17.55 -1.74 -13.64
C LEU A 20 -17.70 -3.27 -13.59
N LYS A 21 -16.71 -3.97 -14.15
CA LYS A 21 -16.59 -5.43 -14.02
C LYS A 21 -16.00 -5.80 -12.67
N ARG A 22 -16.40 -6.94 -12.13
CA ARG A 22 -15.83 -7.51 -10.89
C ARG A 22 -14.30 -7.53 -10.90
N SER A 23 -13.71 -7.90 -12.04
CA SER A 23 -12.25 -7.96 -12.22
C SER A 23 -11.56 -6.61 -12.06
N GLU A 24 -12.23 -5.50 -12.39
CA GLU A 24 -11.67 -4.16 -12.27
C GLU A 24 -11.59 -3.76 -10.80
N ILE A 25 -12.68 -3.97 -10.05
CA ILE A 25 -12.70 -3.75 -8.60
C ILE A 25 -11.68 -4.66 -7.89
N VAL A 26 -11.65 -5.95 -8.21
CA VAL A 26 -10.73 -6.89 -7.58
C VAL A 26 -9.27 -6.52 -7.87
N ARG A 27 -8.95 -6.10 -9.10
CA ARG A 27 -7.60 -5.67 -9.46
C ARG A 27 -7.20 -4.39 -8.72
N GLN A 28 -8.11 -3.43 -8.62
CA GLN A 28 -7.87 -2.20 -7.87
C GLN A 28 -7.63 -2.50 -6.38
N ALA A 29 -8.53 -3.26 -5.75
CA ALA A 29 -8.41 -3.62 -4.33
C ALA A 29 -7.11 -4.40 -4.05
N LEU A 30 -6.71 -5.29 -4.97
CA LEU A 30 -5.45 -6.03 -4.84
C LEU A 30 -4.23 -5.10 -4.90
N ARG A 31 -4.21 -4.13 -5.83
CA ARG A 31 -3.12 -3.15 -5.93
C ARG A 31 -3.05 -2.30 -4.66
N GLU A 32 -4.17 -1.73 -4.23
CA GLU A 32 -4.24 -0.93 -2.99
C GLU A 32 -3.81 -1.73 -1.75
N TRP A 33 -4.12 -3.02 -1.70
CA TRP A 33 -3.67 -3.88 -0.61
C TRP A 33 -2.15 -4.14 -0.66
N LEU A 34 -1.60 -4.42 -1.85
CA LEU A 34 -0.16 -4.62 -2.04
C LEU A 34 0.63 -3.35 -1.71
N ASP A 35 0.15 -2.18 -2.15
CA ASP A 35 0.80 -0.89 -1.90
C ASP A 35 0.81 -0.57 -0.40
N ARG A 36 -0.33 -0.76 0.30
CA ARG A 36 -0.38 -0.62 1.77
C ARG A 36 0.57 -1.57 2.47
N ARG A 37 0.64 -2.84 2.04
CA ARG A 37 1.57 -3.81 2.62
C ARG A 37 3.03 -3.46 2.40
N ALA A 38 3.37 -2.89 1.24
CA ALA A 38 4.72 -2.41 0.99
C ALA A 38 5.10 -1.27 1.93
N ILE A 39 4.18 -0.32 2.17
CA ILE A 39 4.37 0.79 3.11
C ILE A 39 4.50 0.27 4.55
N GLU A 40 3.57 -0.58 5.01
CA GLU A 40 3.62 -1.18 6.35
C GLU A 40 4.94 -1.92 6.59
N SER A 41 5.37 -2.75 5.62
CA SER A 41 6.62 -3.50 5.72
C SER A 41 7.84 -2.57 5.79
N PHE A 42 7.80 -1.45 5.07
CA PHE A 42 8.84 -0.44 5.10
C PHE A 42 8.87 0.27 6.47
N GLU A 43 7.72 0.71 6.97
CA GLU A 43 7.56 1.36 8.27
C GLU A 43 8.02 0.44 9.42
N ASP A 44 7.61 -0.82 9.42
CA ASP A 44 8.02 -1.80 10.44
C ASP A 44 9.55 -1.99 10.44
N THR A 45 10.15 -2.08 9.24
CA THR A 45 11.60 -2.20 9.08
C THR A 45 12.32 -0.96 9.61
N TRP A 46 11.78 0.23 9.33
CA TRP A 46 12.33 1.50 9.80
C TRP A 46 12.20 1.68 11.32
N ILE A 47 11.02 1.39 11.87
CA ILE A 47 10.78 1.42 13.33
C ILE A 47 11.73 0.46 14.03
N ALA A 48 11.91 -0.77 13.52
CA ALA A 48 12.86 -1.72 14.08
C ALA A 48 14.31 -1.21 14.00
N ALA A 49 14.70 -0.59 12.88
CA ALA A 49 16.03 0.00 12.72
C ALA A 49 16.29 1.17 13.68
N LEU A 50 15.28 2.01 13.95
CA LEU A 50 15.32 3.11 14.91
C LEU A 50 15.37 2.58 16.35
N LYS A 51 14.55 1.59 16.71
CA LYS A 51 14.62 0.94 18.03
C LYS A 51 15.99 0.33 18.31
N ARG A 52 16.64 -0.24 17.30
CA ARG A 52 17.96 -0.88 17.43
C ARG A 52 19.11 0.12 17.56
N ARG A 53 19.01 1.29 16.93
CA ARG A 53 19.99 2.39 17.04
C ARG A 53 19.25 3.73 17.02
N PRO A 54 18.80 4.23 18.18
CA PRO A 54 18.01 5.45 18.28
C PRO A 54 18.83 6.71 17.97
N GLU A 55 20.15 6.65 18.13
CA GLU A 55 21.05 7.78 17.90
C GLU A 55 21.86 7.56 16.62
N ALA A 56 21.36 8.07 15.50
CA ALA A 56 22.15 8.23 14.28
C ALA A 56 21.77 9.57 13.63
N PRO A 57 22.41 10.68 14.05
CA PRO A 57 22.09 12.04 13.60
C PRO A 57 22.14 12.26 12.07
N GLY A 58 22.75 11.35 11.29
CA GLY A 58 22.92 11.50 9.84
C GLY A 58 22.00 10.66 8.95
N ARG A 59 21.02 9.89 9.49
CA ARG A 59 20.12 9.07 8.65
C ARG A 59 18.89 9.80 8.12
N ALA A 60 18.53 10.93 8.71
CA ALA A 60 17.51 11.81 8.15
C ALA A 60 17.98 12.44 6.83
N ASP A 61 19.29 12.63 6.67
CA ASP A 61 19.90 13.22 5.48
C ASP A 61 19.72 12.33 4.24
N ASP A 62 19.80 11.00 4.37
CA ASP A 62 19.52 10.05 3.29
C ASP A 62 18.05 10.09 2.83
N TRP A 63 17.12 10.26 3.78
CA TRP A 63 15.69 10.39 3.49
C TRP A 63 15.37 11.73 2.81
N LEU A 64 16.00 12.82 3.26
CA LEU A 64 15.91 14.15 2.65
C LEU A 64 16.49 14.17 1.23
N ALA A 65 17.61 13.48 0.98
CA ALA A 65 18.19 13.34 -0.35
C ALA A 65 17.29 12.53 -1.31
N THR A 66 16.52 11.58 -0.78
CA THR A 66 15.59 10.77 -1.59
C THR A 66 14.31 11.55 -1.96
N GLN A 67 13.88 12.52 -1.15
CA GLN A 67 12.78 13.45 -1.47
C GLN A 67 13.13 14.46 -2.57
N ALA A 68 14.40 14.57 -2.99
CA ALA A 68 14.83 15.47 -4.07
C ALA A 68 14.40 15.00 -5.48
N TRP A 69 13.72 13.85 -5.61
CA TRP A 69 13.14 13.37 -6.88
C TRP A 69 11.82 14.07 -7.26
N SER A 70 11.71 15.39 -7.01
CA SER A 70 10.68 16.26 -7.59
C SER A 70 11.29 17.47 -8.29
N GLY A 71 12.50 17.31 -8.84
CA GLY A 71 13.24 18.37 -9.51
C GLY A 71 13.78 17.95 -10.88
N LYS A 72 12.90 17.59 -11.82
CA LYS A 72 13.11 17.88 -13.25
C LYS A 72 11.82 17.75 -14.06
#